data_AF-A0A357Z888-F1
#
_entry.id   AF-A0A357Z888-F1
#
_cell.length_a   1.000
_cell.length_b   1.000
_cell.length_c   1.000
_cell.angle_alpha   90.00
_cell.angle_beta   90.00
_cell.angle_gamma   90.00
#
_symmetry.space_group_name_H-M   'P 1'
#
loop_
_entity.id
_entity.type
_entity.pdbx_description
1 polymer ?
#
loop_
_entity_poly.entity_id
_entity_poly.type
_entity_poly.pdbx_seq_one_letter_code
_entity_poly.pdbx_strand_id
1 'polypeptide(L)'
;MLKRIIIFLLVILVVMGGLSFTPQFSHLKNFAIWGKHTIHDYKTHPTRLVASGGAPQYWPLDSNYNKGVIPDSLMTIIDSNDTHAFIVIQNGKLLYEKYWDGYTPKTLSGSFSAAKSIISLL
;
A
#
# COMPACT_ATOMS: atom_id res chain seq x y z
N MET A 1 -33.98 -3.99 37.66
CA MET A 1 -32.66 -3.32 37.48
C MET A 1 -31.99 -3.71 36.16
N LEU A 2 -31.84 -5.01 35.89
CA LEU A 2 -31.18 -5.52 34.67
C LEU A 2 -31.73 -4.96 33.35
N LYS A 3 -33.06 -4.90 33.17
CA LYS A 3 -33.69 -4.33 31.97
C LYS A 3 -33.26 -2.87 31.69
N ARG A 4 -33.13 -2.04 32.73
CA ARG A 4 -32.69 -0.63 32.57
C ARG A 4 -31.23 -0.54 32.17
N ILE A 5 -30.38 -1.41 32.73
CA ILE A 5 -28.96 -1.51 32.36
C ILE A 5 -28.81 -1.95 30.90
N ILE A 6 -29.56 -2.96 30.46
CA ILE A 6 -29.54 -3.43 29.07
C ILE A 6 -29.97 -2.32 28.10
N ILE A 7 -31.06 -1.61 28.41
CA ILE A 7 -31.52 -0.49 27.58
C ILE A 7 -30.44 0.61 27.52
N PHE A 8 -29.81 0.95 28.65
CA PHE A 8 -28.75 1.94 28.70
C PHE A 8 -27.53 1.55 27.83
N LEU A 9 -27.09 0.29 27.90
CA LEU A 9 -26.00 -0.21 27.06
C LEU A 9 -26.36 -0.19 25.57
N LEU A 10 -27.59 -0.55 25.21
CA LEU A 10 -28.08 -0.47 23.82
C LEU A 10 -28.08 0.96 23.31
N VAL A 11 -28.52 1.93 24.11
CA VAL A 11 -28.49 3.35 23.74
C VAL A 11 -27.06 3.82 23.51
N ILE A 12 -26.12 3.46 24.39
CA ILE A 12 -24.69 3.78 24.20
C ILE A 12 -24.18 3.18 22.89
N LEU A 13 -24.48 1.91 22.62
CA LEU A 13 -24.02 1.23 21.40
C LEU A 13 -24.58 1.90 20.14
N VAL A 14 -25.86 2.28 20.14
CA VAL A 14 -26.47 3.02 19.02
C VAL A 14 -25.83 4.39 18.84
N VAL A 15 -25.56 5.13 19.93
CA VAL A 15 -24.88 6.43 19.87
C VAL A 15 -23.46 6.28 19.33
N MET A 16 -22.68 5.32 19.84
CA MET A 16 -21.33 5.02 19.32
C MET A 16 -21.37 4.60 17.86
N GLY A 17 -22.34 3.77 17.49
CA GLY A 17 -22.58 3.36 16.11
C GLY A 17 -22.85 4.56 15.21
N GLY A 18 -23.75 5.46 15.60
CA GLY A 18 -24.04 6.70 14.87
C GLY A 18 -22.83 7.63 14.77
N LEU A 19 -22.09 7.82 15.87
CA LEU A 19 -20.86 8.63 15.88
C LEU A 19 -19.81 8.08 14.92
N SER A 20 -19.72 6.77 14.72
CA SER A 20 -18.77 6.17 13.77
C SER A 20 -19.01 6.56 12.29
N PHE A 21 -20.16 7.16 11.98
CA PHE A 21 -20.45 7.73 10.66
C PHE A 21 -20.09 9.22 10.54
N THR A 22 -19.70 9.88 11.63
CA THR A 22 -19.22 11.27 11.56
C THR A 22 -17.75 11.33 11.14
N PRO A 23 -17.28 12.43 10.55
CA PRO A 23 -15.89 12.56 10.09
C PRO A 23 -14.86 12.27 11.20
N GLN A 24 -15.12 12.74 12.42
CA GLN A 24 -14.20 12.63 13.56
C GLN A 24 -13.92 11.18 13.97
N PHE A 25 -14.93 10.29 13.87
CA PHE A 25 -14.82 8.88 14.29
C PHE A 25 -14.89 7.89 13.13
N SER A 26 -14.95 8.37 11.89
CA SER A 26 -15.01 7.54 10.68
C SER A 26 -13.88 6.51 10.58
N HIS A 27 -12.71 6.82 11.14
CA HIS A 27 -11.55 5.93 11.20
C HIS A 27 -11.83 4.65 12.01
N LEU A 28 -12.65 4.70 13.06
CA LEU A 28 -13.03 3.52 13.86
C LEU A 28 -13.89 2.57 13.03
N LYS A 29 -14.87 3.10 12.31
CA LYS A 29 -15.70 2.33 11.37
C LYS A 29 -14.84 1.72 10.28
N ASN A 30 -13.96 2.50 9.66
CA ASN A 30 -13.09 2.03 8.58
C ASN A 30 -12.16 0.90 9.08
N PHE A 31 -11.56 1.05 10.26
CA PHE A 31 -10.75 0.01 10.86
C PHE A 31 -11.56 -1.26 11.17
N ALA A 32 -12.80 -1.12 11.66
CA ALA A 32 -13.66 -2.27 11.94
C ALA A 32 -14.09 -3.02 10.66
N ILE A 33 -14.30 -2.32 9.54
CA ILE A 33 -14.71 -2.91 8.26
C ILE A 33 -13.51 -3.50 7.52
N TRP A 34 -12.39 -2.76 7.44
CA TRP A 34 -11.29 -3.06 6.54
C TRP A 34 -10.03 -3.60 7.25
N GLY A 35 -9.92 -3.41 8.56
CA GLY A 35 -8.77 -3.82 9.35
C GLY A 35 -7.58 -2.84 9.25
N LYS A 36 -6.38 -3.37 9.50
CA LYS A 36 -5.13 -2.62 9.41
C LYS A 36 -4.77 -2.38 7.95
N HIS A 37 -4.38 -1.15 7.62
CA HIS A 37 -3.90 -0.80 6.29
C HIS A 37 -2.61 -1.52 5.90
N THR A 38 -2.55 -1.95 4.64
CA THR A 38 -1.44 -2.69 4.05
C THR A 38 -1.19 -2.23 2.62
N ILE A 39 -0.08 -2.71 2.03
CA ILE A 39 0.19 -2.55 0.59
C ILE A 39 -0.84 -3.27 -0.31
N HIS A 40 -1.70 -4.12 0.25
CA HIS A 40 -2.70 -4.89 -0.48
C HIS A 40 -4.10 -4.28 -0.45
N ASP A 41 -4.25 -3.08 0.12
CA ASP A 41 -5.56 -2.44 0.31
C ASP A 41 -6.33 -2.25 -1.01
N TYR A 42 -5.64 -2.18 -2.16
CA TYR A 42 -6.27 -2.15 -3.49
C TYR A 42 -7.14 -3.38 -3.81
N LYS A 43 -6.96 -4.49 -3.10
CA LYS A 43 -7.76 -5.72 -3.27
C LYS A 43 -9.04 -5.72 -2.44
N THR A 44 -9.07 -4.97 -1.35
CA THR A 44 -10.17 -5.01 -0.37
C THR A 44 -10.98 -3.72 -0.34
N HIS A 45 -10.38 -2.59 -0.71
CA HIS A 45 -11.02 -1.28 -0.65
C HIS A 45 -11.58 -0.84 -2.01
N PRO A 46 -12.52 0.12 -2.02
CA PRO A 46 -12.92 0.80 -3.25
C PRO A 46 -11.71 1.46 -3.93
N THR A 47 -11.55 1.23 -5.22
CA THR A 47 -10.46 1.80 -6.03
C THR A 47 -11.02 2.58 -7.22
N ARG A 48 -10.20 3.50 -7.74
CA ARG A 48 -10.44 4.14 -9.03
C ARG A 48 -9.34 3.72 -9.97
N LEU A 49 -9.71 3.20 -11.15
CA LEU A 49 -8.75 2.87 -12.19
C LEU A 49 -8.09 4.15 -12.72
N VAL A 50 -6.77 4.18 -12.72
CA VAL A 50 -5.96 5.14 -13.48
C VAL A 50 -5.51 4.43 -14.73
N ALA A 51 -6.08 4.78 -15.89
CA ALA A 51 -5.75 4.13 -17.15
C ALA A 51 -4.30 4.43 -17.54
N SER A 52 -3.56 3.40 -17.96
CA SER A 52 -2.26 3.59 -18.60
C SER A 52 -2.44 4.30 -19.94
N GLY A 53 -1.49 5.16 -20.32
CA GLY A 53 -1.44 5.70 -21.68
C GLY A 53 -1.33 4.59 -22.74
N GLY A 54 -1.87 4.81 -23.94
CA GLY A 54 -1.90 3.81 -25.01
C GLY A 54 -0.51 3.41 -25.54
N ALA A 55 0.54 4.19 -25.23
CA ALA A 55 1.93 3.91 -25.60
C ALA A 55 2.84 4.16 -24.38
N PRO A 56 3.04 3.17 -23.50
CA PRO A 56 3.92 3.34 -22.34
C PRO A 56 5.38 3.50 -22.77
N GLN A 57 6.08 4.43 -22.15
CA GLN A 57 7.53 4.58 -22.30
C GLN A 57 8.24 3.65 -21.32
N TYR A 58 8.95 2.64 -21.84
CA TYR A 58 9.73 1.72 -21.02
C TYR A 58 11.10 2.33 -20.65
N TRP A 59 11.61 1.94 -19.48
CA TRP A 59 13.00 2.23 -19.12
C TRP A 59 13.94 1.43 -20.02
N PRO A 60 14.91 2.06 -20.69
CA PRO A 60 15.94 1.31 -21.40
C PRO A 60 16.76 0.46 -20.41
N LEU A 61 17.13 -0.75 -20.81
CA LEU A 61 17.98 -1.60 -19.98
C LEU A 61 19.44 -1.12 -20.05
N ASP A 62 20.13 -1.16 -18.92
CA ASP A 62 21.57 -0.99 -18.89
C ASP A 62 22.27 -2.21 -19.51
N SER A 63 23.47 -2.03 -20.07
CA SER A 63 24.26 -3.15 -20.60
C SER A 63 24.66 -4.16 -19.51
N ASN A 64 24.65 -3.73 -18.25
CA ASN A 64 24.89 -4.55 -17.05
C ASN A 64 23.61 -4.93 -16.29
N TYR A 65 22.44 -4.83 -16.93
CA TYR A 65 21.16 -5.17 -16.31
C TYR A 65 21.19 -6.54 -15.60
N ASN A 66 20.93 -6.54 -14.29
CA ASN A 66 20.93 -7.70 -13.40
C ASN A 66 22.24 -8.53 -13.38
N LYS A 67 23.36 -7.98 -13.87
CA LYS A 67 24.68 -8.64 -13.81
C LYS A 67 25.47 -8.32 -12.54
N GLY A 68 25.15 -7.19 -11.89
CA GLY A 68 25.79 -6.78 -10.65
C GLY A 68 25.36 -7.65 -9.47
N VAL A 69 26.31 -8.02 -8.62
CA VAL A 69 26.03 -8.68 -7.35
C VAL A 69 25.81 -7.62 -6.29
N ILE A 70 24.62 -7.59 -5.69
CA ILE A 70 24.35 -6.74 -4.52
C ILE A 70 25.14 -7.30 -3.34
N PRO A 71 25.90 -6.48 -2.59
CA PRO A 71 26.64 -6.95 -1.43
C PRO A 71 25.72 -7.67 -0.43
N ASP A 72 26.18 -8.80 0.11
CA ASP A 72 25.39 -9.63 1.03
C ASP A 72 24.90 -8.85 2.26
N SER A 73 25.70 -7.89 2.74
CA SER A 73 25.32 -7.00 3.84
C SER A 73 24.09 -6.16 3.50
N LEU A 74 23.99 -5.65 2.27
CA LEU A 74 22.83 -4.90 1.80
C LEU A 74 21.64 -5.83 1.53
N MET A 75 21.87 -6.99 0.92
CA MET A 75 20.81 -7.97 0.69
C MET A 75 20.15 -8.41 2.01
N THR A 76 20.96 -8.63 3.05
CA THR A 76 20.48 -8.96 4.40
C THR A 76 19.53 -7.88 4.95
N ILE A 77 19.87 -6.60 4.76
CA ILE A 77 19.01 -5.48 5.19
C ILE A 77 17.72 -5.47 4.39
N ILE A 78 17.79 -5.62 3.07
CA ILE A 78 16.62 -5.64 2.18
C ILE A 78 15.67 -6.76 2.58
N ASP A 79 16.19 -7.97 2.76
CA ASP A 79 15.41 -9.15 3.16
C ASP A 79 14.80 -8.98 4.56
N SER A 80 15.52 -8.35 5.50
CA SER A 80 15.01 -8.11 6.86
C SER A 80 13.87 -7.10 6.95
N ASN A 81 13.66 -6.28 5.91
CA ASN A 81 12.65 -5.22 5.86
C ASN A 81 11.32 -5.63 5.22
N ASP A 82 11.11 -6.93 4.96
CA ASP A 82 9.90 -7.43 4.29
C ASP A 82 9.69 -6.77 2.90
N THR A 83 10.80 -6.67 2.15
CA THR A 83 10.81 -6.00 0.84
C THR A 83 10.22 -6.89 -0.23
N HIS A 84 9.17 -6.43 -0.93
CA HIS A 84 8.61 -7.17 -2.06
C HIS A 84 9.19 -6.81 -3.43
N ALA A 85 9.74 -5.60 -3.59
CA ALA A 85 10.34 -5.13 -4.84
C ALA A 85 11.47 -4.13 -4.56
N PHE A 86 12.60 -4.31 -5.25
CA PHE A 86 13.75 -3.41 -5.18
C PHE A 86 14.28 -3.15 -6.58
N ILE A 87 14.41 -1.88 -6.96
CA ILE A 87 14.75 -1.44 -8.31
C ILE A 87 15.86 -0.37 -8.23
N VAL A 88 16.86 -0.47 -9.10
CA VAL A 88 17.93 0.52 -9.25
C VAL A 88 17.91 1.05 -10.68
N ILE A 89 17.70 2.36 -10.81
CA ILE A 89 17.78 3.09 -12.07
C ILE A 89 19.00 4.01 -11.99
N GLN A 90 19.88 3.91 -12.97
CA GLN A 90 21.08 4.73 -13.06
C GLN A 90 21.22 5.30 -14.47
N ASN A 91 21.50 6.60 -14.58
CA ASN A 91 21.66 7.29 -15.87
C ASN A 91 20.46 7.09 -16.82
N GLY A 92 19.24 7.06 -16.27
CA GLY A 92 18.00 6.83 -17.02
C GLY A 92 17.80 5.40 -17.53
N LYS A 93 18.64 4.45 -17.12
CA LYS A 93 18.55 3.03 -17.51
C LYS A 93 18.27 2.15 -16.30
N LEU A 94 17.49 1.09 -16.50
CA LEU A 94 17.24 0.07 -15.50
C LEU A 94 18.50 -0.80 -15.36
N LEU A 95 19.13 -0.74 -14.19
CA LEU A 95 20.37 -1.45 -13.89
C LEU A 95 20.12 -2.75 -13.12
N TYR A 96 19.17 -2.72 -12.17
CA TYR A 96 18.87 -3.88 -11.34
C TYR A 96 17.39 -3.89 -10.95
N GLU A 97 16.78 -5.06 -10.92
CA GLU A 97 15.52 -5.31 -10.24
C GLU A 97 15.48 -6.71 -9.62
N LYS A 98 14.87 -6.81 -8.43
CA LYS A 98 14.56 -8.07 -7.77
C LYS A 98 13.19 -7.97 -7.10
N TYR A 99 12.48 -9.09 -7.10
CA TYR A 99 11.14 -9.23 -6.52
C TYR A 99 11.11 -10.45 -5.61
N TRP A 100 10.33 -10.35 -4.51
CA TRP A 100 10.16 -11.40 -3.51
C TRP A 100 8.70 -11.89 -3.52
N ASP A 101 8.43 -13.02 -2.87
CA ASP A 101 7.06 -13.53 -2.61
C ASP A 101 6.18 -13.69 -3.86
N GLY A 102 6.80 -14.01 -4.99
CA GLY A 102 6.10 -14.15 -6.27
C GLY A 102 5.65 -12.82 -6.90
N TYR A 103 6.13 -11.67 -6.40
CA TYR A 103 5.94 -10.39 -7.06
C TYR A 103 6.64 -10.37 -8.42
N THR A 104 6.07 -9.56 -9.31
CA THR A 104 6.56 -9.37 -10.67
C THR A 104 6.53 -7.88 -10.99
N PRO A 105 7.13 -7.43 -12.11
CA PRO A 105 7.00 -6.05 -12.57
C PRO A 105 5.56 -5.56 -12.77
N LYS A 106 4.59 -6.48 -12.85
CA LYS A 106 3.16 -6.18 -13.05
C LYS A 106 2.34 -6.20 -11.76
N THR A 107 2.94 -6.61 -10.64
CA THR A 107 2.22 -6.73 -9.36
C THR A 107 2.01 -5.36 -8.74
N LEU A 108 0.76 -5.02 -8.42
CA LEU A 108 0.42 -3.77 -7.74
C LEU A 108 0.76 -3.84 -6.24
N SER A 109 1.23 -2.72 -5.70
CA SER A 109 1.54 -2.51 -4.30
C SER A 109 1.19 -1.08 -3.88
N GLY A 110 0.70 -0.90 -2.65
CA GLY A 110 0.39 0.41 -2.08
C GLY A 110 1.67 1.21 -1.83
N SER A 111 1.72 2.44 -2.37
CA SER A 111 2.89 3.34 -2.24
C SER A 111 2.82 4.28 -1.01
N PHE A 112 1.72 4.22 -0.25
CA PHE A 112 1.44 5.10 0.90
C PHE A 112 1.68 6.58 0.55
N SER A 113 2.54 7.27 1.29
CA SER A 113 2.79 8.70 1.10
C SER A 113 3.63 9.03 -0.14
N ALA A 114 4.30 8.07 -0.77
CA ALA A 114 4.99 8.34 -2.04
C ALA A 114 4.02 8.76 -3.15
N ALA A 115 2.74 8.38 -3.06
CA ALA A 115 1.69 8.86 -3.96
C ALA A 115 1.56 10.40 -3.96
N LYS A 116 1.86 11.07 -2.83
CA LYS A 116 1.75 12.55 -2.74
C LYS A 116 2.72 13.25 -3.68
N SER A 117 3.91 12.68 -3.92
CA SER A 117 4.88 13.24 -4.86
C SER A 117 4.35 13.25 -6.30
N ILE A 118 3.60 12.21 -6.69
CA ILE A 118 2.95 12.16 -8.02
C ILE A 118 1.85 13.20 -8.14
N ILE A 119 1.03 13.36 -7.09
CA ILE A 119 -0.03 14.39 -7.09
C ILE A 119 0.56 15.81 -7.12
N SER A 120 1.67 16.05 -6.42
CA SER A 120 2.36 17.35 -6.45
C SER A 120 2.99 17.71 -7.80
N LEU A 121 3.21 16.74 -8.69
CA LEU A 121 3.74 16.96 -10.05
C LEU A 121 2.66 17.42 -11.04
N LEU A 122 1.38 17.25 -10.72
CA LEU A 122 0.22 17.62 -11.55
C LEU A 122 -0.21 19.06 -11.27
#